data_AF-A0A1G2UKJ2-F1
#
_entry.id   AF-A0A1G2UKJ2-F1
#
_cell.length_a   1.000
_cell.length_b   1.000
_cell.length_c   1.000
_cell.angle_alpha   90.00
_cell.angle_beta   90.00
_cell.angle_gamma   90.00
#
_symmetry.space_group_name_H-M   'P 1'
#
loop_
_entity.id
_entity.type
_entity.pdbx_description
1 polymer ?
#
loop_
_entity_poly.entity_id
_entity_poly.type
_entity_poly.pdbx_seq_one_letter_code
_entity_poly.pdbx_strand_id
1 'polypeptide(L)' 'MKKTSYKDKPKQDLIKALLERRETFRKLKFGTAGSKIRNVKEGRGLRKDIARIMTELNSSTPSTKLRTSKLTTSKQHG' A
#
# COMPACT_ATOMS: atom_id res chain seq x y z
N MET A 1 14.66 8.21 -2.58
CA MET A 1 13.25 8.45 -2.98
C MET A 1 12.56 9.13 -1.81
N LYS A 2 12.18 10.40 -1.96
CA LYS A 2 11.53 11.19 -0.89
C LYS A 2 10.23 10.51 -0.46
N LYS A 3 9.97 10.43 0.84
CA LYS A 3 8.73 9.84 1.39
C LYS A 3 7.56 10.74 1.01
N THR A 4 6.69 10.27 0.13
CA THR A 4 5.35 10.82 -0.04
C THR A 4 4.55 10.50 1.22
N SER A 5 4.25 11.54 2.01
CA SER A 5 3.37 11.42 3.16
C SER A 5 1.92 11.46 2.68
N TYR A 6 1.12 10.50 3.13
CA TYR A 6 -0.33 10.43 2.88
C TYR A 6 -1.14 10.64 4.16
N LYS A 7 -0.46 10.97 5.26
CA LYS A 7 -1.07 11.33 6.54
C LYS A 7 -1.93 12.59 6.36
N ASP A 8 -3.06 12.62 7.06
CA ASP A 8 -3.97 13.78 7.17
C ASP A 8 -4.65 14.22 5.86
N LYS A 9 -4.55 13.42 4.79
CA LYS A 9 -5.29 13.67 3.55
C LYS A 9 -6.74 13.21 3.68
N PRO A 10 -7.70 13.95 3.09
CA PRO A 10 -9.09 13.51 3.10
C PRO A 10 -9.23 12.21 2.31
N LYS A 11 -10.17 11.37 2.74
CA LYS A 11 -10.41 10.04 2.15
C LYS A 11 -10.63 10.09 0.63
N GLN A 12 -11.32 11.12 0.14
CA GLN A 12 -11.56 11.30 -1.29
C GLN A 12 -10.26 11.51 -2.07
N ASP A 13 -9.33 12.29 -1.53
CA ASP A 13 -8.04 12.55 -2.18
C ASP A 13 -7.13 11.32 -2.13
N LEU A 14 -7.20 10.53 -1.06
CA LEU A 14 -6.52 9.24 -0.98
C LEU A 14 -7.05 8.27 -2.05
N ILE A 15 -8.36 8.21 -2.26
CA ILE A 15 -8.97 7.37 -3.29
C ILE A 15 -8.54 7.83 -4.69
N LYS A 16 -8.61 9.13 -4.98
CA LYS A 16 -8.15 9.70 -6.27
C LYS A 16 -6.67 9.36 -6.53
N ALA A 17 -5.81 9.62 -5.53
CA ALA A 17 -4.39 9.30 -5.62
C ALA A 17 -4.15 7.78 -5.81
N LEU A 18 -4.95 6.92 -5.19
CA LEU A 18 -4.86 5.47 -5.37
C LEU A 18 -5.15 5.05 -6.82
N LEU A 19 -6.19 5.62 -7.43
CA LEU A 19 -6.59 5.33 -8.81
C LEU A 19 -5.49 5.76 -9.79
N GLU A 20 -4.98 6.98 -9.68
CA GLU A 20 -3.88 7.48 -10.50
C GLU A 20 -2.63 6.60 -10.39
N ARG A 21 -2.25 6.19 -9.18
CA ARG A 21 -1.08 5.33 -8.94
C ARG A 21 -1.27 3.93 -9.52
N ARG A 22 -2.50 3.39 -9.51
CA ARG A 22 -2.82 2.09 -10.13
C ARG A 22 -2.80 2.18 -11.65
N GLU A 23 -3.32 3.26 -12.23
CA GLU A 23 -3.30 3.46 -13.69
C GLU A 23 -1.88 3.63 -14.21
N THR A 24 -1.06 4.44 -13.55
CA THR A 24 0.37 4.57 -13.88
C THR A 24 1.10 3.24 -13.75
N PHE A 25 0.82 2.46 -12.70
CA PHE A 25 1.37 1.11 -12.55
C PHE A 25 0.93 0.16 -13.67
N ARG A 26 -0.33 0.26 -14.11
CA ARG A 26 -0.87 -0.52 -15.23
C ARG A 26 -0.17 -0.14 -16.54
N LYS A 27 -0.04 1.15 -16.83
CA LYS A 27 0.68 1.69 -17.99
C LYS A 27 2.14 1.24 -17.99
N LEU A 28 2.82 1.23 -16.85
CA LEU A 28 4.17 0.67 -16.76
C LEU A 28 4.20 -0.82 -17.05
N LYS A 29 3.29 -1.61 -16.47
CA LYS A 29 3.24 -3.06 -16.69
C LYS A 29 3.07 -3.40 -18.17
N PHE A 30 2.15 -2.72 -18.87
CA PHE A 30 1.91 -2.96 -20.30
C PHE A 30 2.93 -2.26 -21.22
N GLY A 31 3.40 -1.06 -20.87
CA GLY A 31 4.39 -0.31 -21.64
C GLY A 31 5.80 -0.93 -21.62
N THR A 32 6.10 -1.75 -20.60
CA THR A 32 7.36 -2.53 -20.57
C THR A 32 7.32 -3.81 -21.42
N ALA A 33 6.15 -4.22 -21.92
CA ALA A 33 6.02 -5.38 -22.81
C ALA A 33 6.45 -4.99 -24.24
N GLY A 34 7.76 -4.89 -24.48
CA GLY A 34 8.32 -4.71 -25.83
C GLY A 34 9.42 -3.64 -25.96
N SER A 35 9.64 -2.81 -24.94
CA SER A 35 10.62 -1.72 -24.97
C SER A 35 11.80 -1.96 -24.03
N LYS A 36 13.02 -1.61 -24.48
CA LYS A 36 14.31 -1.68 -23.76
C LYS A 36 14.35 -0.83 -22.47
N ILE A 37 13.30 -0.05 -22.18
CA ILE A 37 13.20 0.84 -21.01
C ILE A 37 12.72 0.04 -19.79
N ARG A 38 13.70 -0.49 -19.04
CA ARG A 38 13.48 -1.15 -17.74
C ARG A 38 13.40 -0.11 -16.61
N ASN A 39 12.34 0.71 -16.56
CA ASN A 39 12.06 1.60 -15.41
C ASN A 39 11.54 0.83 -14.18
N VAL A 40 12.25 -0.21 -13.77
CA VAL A 40 11.93 -1.11 -12.65
C VAL A 40 11.93 -0.35 -11.32
N LYS A 41 12.77 0.68 -11.19
CA LYS A 41 12.84 1.57 -10.01
C LYS A 41 11.54 2.34 -9.80
N GLU A 42 10.94 2.85 -10.87
CA GLU A 42 9.66 3.58 -10.82
C GLU A 42 8.51 2.65 -10.44
N GLY A 43 8.47 1.44 -11.01
CA GLY A 43 7.49 0.43 -10.64
C GLY A 43 7.55 0.05 -9.16
N ARG A 44 8.76 -0.06 -8.59
CA ARG A 44 8.93 -0.29 -7.13
C ARG A 44 8.43 0.91 -6.31
N GLY A 45 8.63 2.13 -6.81
CA GLY A 45 8.13 3.35 -6.16
C GLY A 45 6.60 3.38 -6.10
N LEU A 46 5.95 3.13 -7.23
CA LEU A 46 4.48 3.11 -7.32
C LEU A 46 3.85 2.04 -6.43
N ARG A 47 4.42 0.83 -6.34
CA ARG A 47 3.93 -0.20 -5.42
C ARG A 47 3.97 0.26 -3.96
N LYS A 48 5.03 0.98 -3.56
CA LYS A 48 5.15 1.52 -2.21
C LYS A 48 4.14 2.64 -1.93
N ASP A 49 3.89 3.50 -2.92
CA ASP A 49 2.91 4.56 -2.78
C ASP A 49 1.48 4.00 -2.65
N ILE A 50 1.12 3.02 -3.49
CA ILE A 50 -0.15 2.29 -3.40
C ILE A 50 -0.31 1.66 -2.01
N ALA A 51 0.71 0.96 -1.51
CA ALA A 51 0.67 0.33 -0.21
C ALA A 51 0.45 1.35 0.92
N ARG A 52 1.15 2.49 0.91
CA ARG A 52 0.96 3.55 1.91
C ARG A 52 -0.45 4.13 1.89
N ILE A 53 -0.98 4.43 0.70
CA ILE A 53 -2.34 4.96 0.56
C ILE A 53 -3.36 3.96 1.12
N MET A 54 -3.21 2.66 0.80
CA MET A 54 -4.06 1.61 1.34
C MET A 54 -3.93 1.47 2.86
N THR A 55 -2.72 1.64 3.41
CA THR A 55 -2.51 1.65 4.87
C THR A 55 -3.25 2.80 5.53
N GLU A 56 -3.20 4.02 4.97
CA GLU A 56 -3.92 5.16 5.55
C GLU A 56 -5.45 5.05 5.39
N LEU A 57 -5.92 4.49 4.29
CA LEU A 57 -7.34 4.18 4.12
C LEU A 57 -7.83 3.14 5.13
N ASN A 58 -6.99 2.14 5.43
CA ASN A 58 -7.32 1.08 6.39
C ASN A 58 -7.13 1.51 7.86
N SER A 59 -6.18 2.41 8.16
CA SER A 59 -5.99 2.95 9.52
C SER A 59 -7.20 3.79 9.96
N SER A 60 -7.85 4.45 9.00
CA SER A 60 -9.13 5.13 9.20
C SER A 60 -10.32 4.18 9.43
N THR A 61 -10.19 2.87 9.16
CA THR A 61 -11.25 1.88 9.42
C THR A 61 -10.96 1.13 10.72
N PRO A 62 -11.75 1.30 11.79
CA PRO A 62 -11.50 0.67 13.09
C PRO A 62 -11.75 -0.86 13.14
N SER A 63 -11.93 -1.54 12.00
CA SER A 63 -12.39 -2.94 11.93
C SER A 63 -11.33 -4.01 12.19
N THR A 64 -10.06 -3.65 12.42
CA THR A 64 -8.95 -4.62 12.51
C THR A 64 -8.14 -4.53 13.82
N LYS A 65 -8.81 -4.59 14.98
CA LYS A 65 -8.16 -4.81 16.29
C LYS A 65 -8.28 -6.26 16.83
N LEU A 66 -8.63 -7.23 15.99
CA LEU A 66 -8.98 -8.60 16.44
C LEU A 66 -7.84 -9.65 16.37
N ARG A 67 -6.61 -9.30 15.96
CA ARG A 67 -5.56 -10.32 15.69
C ARG A 67 -4.48 -10.50 16.77
N THR A 68 -4.51 -9.81 17.90
CA THR A 68 -3.40 -9.85 18.88
C THR A 68 -3.69 -10.49 20.23
N SER A 69 -4.87 -11.10 20.47
CA SER A 69 -5.24 -11.55 21.83
C SER A 69 -5.24 -13.07 22.10
N LYS A 70 -4.77 -13.94 21.19
CA LYS A 70 -4.73 -15.39 21.46
C LYS A 70 -3.41 -16.04 21.04
N LEU A 71 -2.32 -15.69 21.71
CA LEU A 71 -1.10 -16.54 21.73
C LEU A 71 -0.29 -16.33 23.01
N THR A 72 -0.96 -16.26 24.16
CA THR A 72 -0.32 -16.41 25.47
C THR A 72 -1.26 -17.20 26.37
N THR A 73 -0.69 -18.14 27.13
CA THR A 73 -1.32 -19.02 28.13
C THR A 73 -1.73 -20.41 27.65
N SER A 74 -0.79 -21.36 27.76
CA SER A 74 -1.05 -22.73 28.27
C SER A 74 0.26 -23.53 28.29
N LYS A 75 1.07 -23.34 29.34
CA LYS A 75 1.94 -24.40 29.87
C LYS A 75 2.10 -24.14 31.38
N GLN A 76 1.00 -24.34 32.07
CA GLN A 76 0.98 -24.71 33.48
C GLN A 76 0.41 -26.13 33.51
N HIS A 77 1.02 -26.96 34.36
CA HIS A 77 0.79 -28.40 34.60
C HIS A 77 1.71 -29.39 33.86
N GLY A 78 2.46 -30.13 34.69
CA GLY A 78 3.35 -31.23 34.35
C GLY A 78 4.58 -31.20 35.23
#